data_AF-J3J8A2-F1
#
_entry.id   AF-J3J8A2-F1
#
_cell.length_a   1.000
_cell.length_b   1.000
_cell.length_c   1.000
_cell.angle_alpha   90.00
_cell.angle_beta   90.00
_cell.angle_gamma   90.00
#
_symmetry.space_group_name_H-M   'P 1'
#
loop_
_entity.id
_entity.type
_entity.pdbx_description
1 polymer ?
#
loop_
_entity_poly.entity_id
_entity_poly.type
_entity_poly.pdbx_seq_one_letter_code
_entity_poly.pdbx_strand_id
1 'polypeptide(L)'
;MNSNRGAATPSSPSPDEGATASSMPTITTGKILSLALPSLGALIAEPLFTVIDSTMVGHLGTPQLAGLGIASTVLNTAVGLFIFLAYSTTSLAGRHLGAGRRDLAIRSGVEAMWLAGGLGACAAILLAIFASPLLTWLGADAA
;
A
#
# COMPACT_ATOMS: atom_id res chain seq x y z
N MET A 1 27.58 29.45 -71.30
CA MET A 1 27.31 29.41 -69.84
C MET A 1 26.56 28.11 -69.49
N ASN A 2 27.22 26.95 -69.47
CA ASN A 2 27.61 26.16 -68.28
C ASN A 2 26.65 26.14 -67.07
N SER A 3 25.81 25.10 -67.06
CA SER A 3 25.58 24.11 -65.99
C SER A 3 25.60 24.56 -64.52
N ASN A 4 24.42 24.58 -63.87
CA ASN A 4 24.34 24.11 -62.47
C ASN A 4 22.90 23.68 -62.08
N ARG A 5 22.52 22.45 -62.44
CA ARG A 5 21.46 21.73 -61.71
C ARG A 5 22.10 21.22 -60.42
N GLY A 6 21.78 21.83 -59.30
CA GLY A 6 22.15 21.33 -57.97
C GLY A 6 21.49 19.98 -57.75
N ALA A 7 22.25 18.90 -57.95
CA ALA A 7 21.87 17.58 -57.50
C ALA A 7 21.90 17.59 -55.96
N ALA A 8 20.74 17.45 -55.34
CA ALA A 8 20.66 17.16 -53.92
C ALA A 8 21.37 15.81 -53.67
N THR A 9 22.55 15.87 -53.06
CA THR A 9 23.23 14.69 -52.55
C THR A 9 22.33 14.02 -51.51
N PRO A 10 21.98 12.73 -51.64
CA PRO A 10 21.37 12.00 -50.54
C PRO A 10 22.42 11.92 -49.42
N SER A 11 22.19 12.63 -48.33
CA SER A 11 22.97 12.48 -47.09
C SER A 11 22.83 11.03 -46.62
N SER A 12 23.93 10.29 -46.65
CA SER A 12 24.04 8.95 -46.08
C SER A 12 23.64 8.97 -44.59
N PRO A 13 22.83 8.01 -44.12
CA PRO A 13 22.51 7.92 -42.70
C PRO A 13 23.79 7.66 -41.91
N SER A 14 24.03 8.47 -40.89
CA SER A 14 25.15 8.30 -39.95
C SER A 14 25.00 6.96 -39.21
N PRO A 15 26.06 6.14 -39.09
CA PRO A 15 26.02 4.84 -38.41
C PRO A 15 25.58 4.89 -36.93
N ASP A 16 25.55 6.09 -36.32
CA ASP A 16 25.27 6.29 -34.89
C ASP A 16 23.77 6.41 -34.55
N GLU A 17 22.86 6.49 -35.53
CA GLU A 17 21.41 6.58 -35.25
C GLU A 17 20.77 5.24 -34.82
N GLY A 18 21.49 4.12 -34.94
CA GLY A 18 21.00 2.79 -34.57
C GLY A 18 21.27 2.35 -33.12
N ALA A 19 22.18 3.03 -32.40
CA ALA A 19 22.70 2.54 -31.12
C ALA A 19 21.86 2.94 -29.89
N THR A 20 20.96 3.90 -30.01
CA THR A 20 20.13 4.43 -28.89
C THR A 20 18.71 3.89 -28.85
N ALA A 21 18.38 2.89 -29.67
CA ALA A 21 17.11 2.17 -29.60
C ALA A 21 17.09 1.23 -28.37
N SER A 22 16.85 1.82 -27.20
CA SER A 22 16.23 1.23 -26.01
C SER A 22 16.59 -0.24 -25.70
N SER A 23 17.69 -0.44 -24.96
CA SER A 23 17.87 -1.65 -24.15
C SER A 23 16.76 -1.71 -23.09
N MET A 24 15.61 -2.30 -23.44
CA MET A 24 14.63 -2.69 -22.44
C MET A 24 15.32 -3.67 -21.49
N PRO A 25 15.33 -3.41 -20.17
CA PRO A 25 15.96 -4.31 -19.23
C PRO A 25 15.27 -5.68 -19.31
N THR A 26 16.01 -6.72 -19.68
CA THR A 26 15.52 -8.09 -19.69
C THR A 26 15.10 -8.48 -18.28
N ILE A 27 13.80 -8.61 -18.02
CA ILE A 27 13.29 -9.06 -16.72
C ILE A 27 13.66 -10.54 -16.56
N THR A 28 14.66 -10.82 -15.74
CA THR A 28 15.08 -12.19 -15.42
C THR A 28 14.18 -12.78 -14.34
N THR A 29 13.83 -14.07 -14.44
CA THR A 29 13.04 -14.82 -13.44
C THR A 29 13.60 -14.66 -12.02
N GLY A 30 14.92 -14.61 -11.85
CA GLY A 30 15.56 -14.38 -10.55
C GLY A 30 15.22 -13.02 -9.92
N LYS A 31 15.05 -11.97 -10.74
CA LYS A 31 14.67 -10.64 -10.27
C LYS A 31 13.19 -10.53 -9.93
N ILE A 32 12.35 -11.30 -10.62
CA ILE A 32 10.95 -11.49 -10.24
C ILE A 32 10.89 -12.22 -8.90
N LEU A 33 11.61 -13.35 -8.76
CA LEU A 33 11.63 -14.15 -7.52
C LEU A 33 12.13 -13.33 -6.33
N SER A 34 13.15 -12.49 -6.52
CA SER A 34 13.70 -11.64 -5.45
C SER A 34 12.73 -10.56 -4.95
N LEU A 35 11.72 -10.19 -5.75
CA LEU A 35 10.66 -9.26 -5.34
C LEU A 35 9.38 -10.00 -4.89
N ALA A 36 9.08 -11.14 -5.52
CA ALA A 36 7.90 -11.94 -5.26
C ALA A 36 7.97 -12.66 -3.91
N LEU A 37 9.12 -13.23 -3.53
CA LEU A 37 9.27 -13.91 -2.24
C LEU A 37 9.00 -12.97 -1.04
N PRO A 38 9.63 -11.78 -0.96
CA PRO A 38 9.33 -10.81 0.09
C PRO A 38 7.89 -10.34 0.08
N SER A 39 7.32 -10.11 -1.11
CA SER A 39 5.94 -9.66 -1.24
C SER A 39 4.95 -10.73 -0.78
N LEU A 40 5.18 -12.01 -1.14
CA LEU A 40 4.38 -13.14 -0.67
C LEU A 40 4.47 -13.29 0.86
N GLY A 41 5.66 -13.13 1.43
CA GLY A 41 5.85 -13.11 2.88
C GLY A 41 5.02 -12.02 3.55
N ALA A 42 5.00 -10.81 2.98
CA ALA A 42 4.18 -9.71 3.48
C ALA A 42 2.68 -9.99 3.33
N LEU A 43 2.24 -10.59 2.22
CA LEU A 43 0.84 -10.95 1.98
C LEU A 43 0.32 -12.01 2.96
N ILE A 44 1.15 -12.99 3.31
CA ILE A 44 0.77 -14.08 4.22
C ILE A 44 0.86 -13.62 5.69
N ALA A 45 1.64 -12.57 6.00
CA ALA A 45 1.79 -12.07 7.36
C ALA A 45 0.47 -11.62 7.99
N GLU A 46 -0.39 -10.93 7.24
CA GLU A 46 -1.68 -10.42 7.71
C GLU A 46 -2.63 -11.53 8.22
N PRO A 47 -2.94 -12.58 7.44
CA PRO A 47 -3.78 -13.67 7.93
C PRO A 47 -3.11 -14.49 9.05
N LEU A 48 -1.79 -14.67 9.00
CA LEU A 48 -1.07 -15.35 10.09
C LEU A 48 -1.22 -14.60 11.41
N PHE A 49 -1.05 -13.27 11.40
CA PHE A 49 -1.21 -12.44 12.57
C PHE A 49 -2.61 -12.59 13.18
N THR A 50 -3.64 -12.54 12.33
CA THR A 50 -5.04 -12.72 12.74
C THR A 50 -5.28 -14.09 13.41
N VAL A 51 -4.73 -15.18 12.84
CA VAL A 51 -4.86 -16.53 13.42
C VAL A 51 -4.14 -16.63 14.76
N ILE A 52 -2.93 -16.06 14.85
CA ILE A 52 -2.13 -16.07 16.08
C ILE A 52 -2.86 -15.31 17.19
N ASP A 53 -3.39 -14.12 16.92
CA ASP A 53 -4.13 -13.31 17.88
C ASP A 53 -5.37 -14.05 18.40
N SER A 54 -6.15 -14.64 17.49
CA SER A 54 -7.33 -15.43 17.85
C SER A 54 -6.97 -16.68 18.66
N THR A 55 -5.86 -17.35 18.33
CA THR A 55 -5.38 -18.50 19.09
C THR A 55 -4.91 -18.10 20.49
N MET A 56 -4.19 -16.98 20.60
CA MET A 56 -3.77 -16.44 21.89
C MET A 56 -4.96 -16.05 22.75
N VAL A 57 -5.98 -15.39 22.21
CA VAL A 57 -7.17 -15.06 23.00
C VAL A 57 -8.03 -16.29 23.29
N GLY A 58 -8.06 -17.26 22.37
CA GLY A 58 -8.81 -18.51 22.55
C GLY A 58 -8.32 -19.37 23.70
N HIS A 59 -7.04 -19.28 24.10
CA HIS A 59 -6.54 -19.98 25.27
C HIS A 59 -7.06 -19.40 26.61
N LEU A 60 -7.60 -18.17 26.61
CA LEU A 60 -8.11 -17.49 27.81
C LEU A 60 -9.52 -17.97 28.20
N GLY A 61 -10.26 -18.59 27.28
CA GLY A 61 -11.59 -19.12 27.51
C GLY A 61 -12.64 -18.66 26.50
N THR A 62 -13.82 -19.30 26.55
CA THR A 62 -14.95 -19.04 25.64
C THR A 62 -15.52 -17.62 25.73
N PRO A 63 -15.68 -17.00 26.93
CA PRO A 63 -16.18 -15.62 27.03
C PRO A 63 -15.26 -14.60 26.36
N GLN A 64 -13.94 -14.80 26.48
CA GLN A 64 -12.93 -13.91 25.90
C GLN A 64 -12.92 -14.03 24.37
N LEU A 65 -13.09 -15.24 23.84
CA LEU A 65 -13.22 -15.47 22.40
C LEU A 65 -14.51 -14.85 21.82
N ALA A 66 -15.63 -14.92 22.55
CA ALA A 66 -16.87 -14.25 22.16
C ALA A 66 -16.69 -12.72 22.13
N GLY A 67 -16.03 -12.15 23.14
CA GLY A 67 -15.66 -10.73 23.17
C GLY A 67 -14.75 -10.33 22.01
N LEU A 68 -13.79 -11.19 21.63
CA LEU A 68 -12.92 -10.96 20.47
C LEU A 68 -13.72 -10.88 19.16
N GLY A 69 -14.75 -11.71 18.99
CA GLY A 69 -15.60 -11.68 17.79
C GLY A 69 -16.28 -10.32 17.61
N ILE A 70 -16.92 -9.83 18.68
CA ILE A 70 -17.57 -8.52 18.75
C ILE A 70 -16.53 -7.41 18.46
N ALA A 71 -15.38 -7.44 19.14
CA ALA A 71 -14.31 -6.47 18.95
C ALA A 71 -13.76 -6.48 17.50
N SER A 72 -13.60 -7.66 16.91
CA SER A 72 -13.11 -7.83 15.53
C SER A 72 -14.08 -7.24 14.50
N THR A 73 -15.40 -7.39 14.69
CA THR A 73 -16.40 -6.77 13.82
C THR A 73 -16.29 -5.25 13.84
N VAL A 74 -16.17 -4.67 15.03
CA VAL A 74 -16.03 -3.22 15.21
C VAL A 74 -14.72 -2.72 14.57
N LEU A 75 -13.61 -3.42 14.85
CA LEU A 75 -12.30 -3.09 14.31
C LEU A 75 -12.28 -3.16 12.78
N ASN A 76 -12.81 -4.23 12.18
CA ASN A 76 -12.88 -4.38 10.72
C ASN A 76 -13.76 -3.30 10.08
N THR A 77 -14.84 -2.89 10.75
CA THR A 77 -15.67 -1.77 10.26
C THR A 77 -14.87 -0.47 10.27
N ALA A 78 -14.16 -0.17 11.36
CA ALA A 78 -13.30 1.00 11.45
C ALA A 78 -12.18 0.98 10.39
N VAL A 79 -11.50 -0.15 10.23
CA VAL A 79 -10.49 -0.34 9.17
C VAL A 79 -11.11 -0.10 7.79
N GLY A 80 -12.29 -0.65 7.53
CA GLY A 80 -13.05 -0.42 6.29
C GLY A 80 -13.35 1.06 6.04
N LEU A 81 -13.71 1.82 7.08
CA LEU A 81 -13.94 3.27 6.98
C LEU A 81 -12.66 4.05 6.67
N PHE A 82 -11.51 3.61 7.17
CA PHE A 82 -10.22 4.28 6.96
C PHE A 82 -9.41 3.73 5.79
N ILE A 83 -9.88 2.68 5.12
CA ILE A 83 -9.17 2.01 4.03
C ILE A 83 -8.81 2.98 2.89
N PHE A 84 -9.66 4.00 2.65
CA PHE A 84 -9.40 5.03 1.65
C PHE A 84 -8.11 5.80 1.94
N LEU A 85 -7.77 6.02 3.21
CA LEU A 85 -6.60 6.79 3.61
C LEU A 85 -5.32 6.04 3.28
N ALA A 86 -5.32 4.72 3.52
CA ALA A 86 -4.23 3.82 3.16
C ALA A 86 -4.01 3.81 1.63
N TYR A 87 -5.07 3.61 0.84
CA TYR A 87 -4.94 3.54 -0.62
C TYR A 87 -4.63 4.90 -1.27
N SER A 88 -5.25 5.99 -0.80
CA SER A 88 -5.01 7.33 -1.32
C SER A 88 -3.56 7.78 -1.09
N THR A 89 -3.04 7.57 0.12
CA THR A 89 -1.64 7.88 0.46
C THR A 89 -0.67 7.03 -0.34
N THR A 90 -0.95 5.74 -0.50
CA THR A 90 -0.11 4.83 -1.32
C THR A 90 -0.03 5.32 -2.77
N SER A 91 -1.16 5.78 -3.32
CA SER A 91 -1.21 6.36 -4.67
C SER A 91 -0.38 7.65 -4.76
N LEU A 92 -0.45 8.51 -3.75
CA LEU A 92 0.32 9.75 -3.69
C LEU A 92 1.83 9.48 -3.58
N ALA A 93 2.24 8.58 -2.68
CA ALA A 93 3.63 8.16 -2.53
C ALA A 93 4.15 7.50 -3.81
N GLY A 94 3.34 6.65 -4.46
CA GLY A 94 3.67 6.03 -5.74
C GLY A 94 3.91 7.03 -6.87
N ARG A 95 3.11 8.11 -6.94
CA ARG A 95 3.31 9.21 -7.90
C ARG A 95 4.62 9.95 -7.66
N HIS A 96 4.96 10.26 -6.40
CA HIS A 96 6.21 10.93 -6.06
C HIS A 96 7.44 10.06 -6.35
N LEU A 97 7.35 8.75 -6.04
CA LEU A 97 8.39 7.78 -6.39
C LEU A 97 8.55 7.62 -7.90
N GLY A 98 7.44 7.54 -8.65
CA GLY A 98 7.45 7.44 -10.11
C GLY A 98 8.03 8.68 -10.82
N ALA A 99 7.89 9.87 -10.23
CA ALA A 99 8.49 11.11 -10.71
C ALA A 99 9.97 11.28 -10.34
N GLY A 100 10.60 10.27 -9.72
CA GLY A 100 12.01 10.32 -9.28
C GLY A 100 12.26 11.19 -8.03
N ARG A 101 11.21 11.73 -7.40
CA ARG A 101 11.31 12.67 -6.26
C ARG A 101 11.22 11.93 -4.93
N ARG A 102 12.26 11.17 -4.59
CA ARG A 102 12.31 10.33 -3.37
C ARG A 102 12.16 11.13 -2.07
N ASP A 103 12.79 12.30 -1.96
CA ASP A 103 12.64 13.17 -0.77
C ASP A 103 11.19 13.59 -0.53
N LEU A 104 10.46 13.94 -1.60
CA LEU A 104 9.05 14.29 -1.50
C LEU A 104 8.19 13.07 -1.15
N ALA A 105 8.53 11.88 -1.67
CA ALA A 105 7.83 10.65 -1.32
C ALA A 105 7.95 10.35 0.18
N ILE A 106 9.15 10.45 0.77
CA ILE A 106 9.37 10.23 2.21
C ILE A 106 8.63 11.28 3.02
N ARG A 107 8.76 12.57 2.67
CA ARG A 107 8.12 13.66 3.41
C ARG A 107 6.60 13.56 3.38
N SER A 108 6.02 13.27 2.22
CA SER A 108 4.57 13.03 2.10
C SER A 108 4.11 11.78 2.88
N GLY A 109 4.94 10.74 2.95
CA GLY A 109 4.68 9.56 3.76
C GLY A 109 4.66 9.86 5.26
N VAL A 110 5.59 10.70 5.75
CA VAL A 110 5.64 11.12 7.16
C VAL A 110 4.44 12.00 7.50
N GLU A 111 4.07 12.93 6.63
CA GLU A 111 2.87 13.77 6.81
C GLU A 111 1.60 12.91 6.87
N ALA A 112 1.49 11.91 5.99
CA ALA A 112 0.39 10.97 6.02
C ALA A 112 0.40 10.06 7.25
N MET A 113 1.58 9.67 7.77
CA MET A 113 1.70 8.89 9.01
C MET A 113 1.19 9.69 10.21
N TRP A 114 1.51 10.99 10.28
CA TRP A 114 0.98 11.88 11.31
C TRP A 114 -0.53 12.05 11.21
N LEU A 115 -1.04 12.23 9.98
CA LEU A 115 -2.48 12.34 9.74
C LEU A 115 -3.22 11.04 10.12
N ALA A 116 -2.71 9.89 9.69
CA ALA A 116 -3.27 8.58 9.99
C ALA A 116 -3.21 8.30 11.49
N GLY A 117 -2.09 8.60 12.14
CA GLY A 117 -1.93 8.47 13.60
C GLY A 117 -2.90 9.35 14.37
N GLY A 118 -3.04 10.63 13.97
CA GLY A 118 -3.98 11.56 14.60
C GLY A 118 -5.44 11.13 14.42
N LEU A 119 -5.83 10.75 13.20
CA LEU A 119 -7.18 10.31 12.89
C LEU A 119 -7.50 8.97 13.59
N GLY A 120 -6.54 8.06 13.64
CA GLY A 120 -6.63 6.80 14.37
C GLY A 120 -6.76 6.99 15.87
N ALA A 121 -5.98 7.91 16.46
CA ALA A 121 -6.09 8.26 17.88
C ALA A 121 -7.46 8.88 18.20
N CYS A 122 -7.94 9.80 17.36
CA CYS A 122 -9.30 10.36 17.49
C CYS A 122 -10.37 9.26 17.40
N ALA A 123 -10.26 8.35 16.43
CA ALA A 123 -11.16 7.22 16.29
C ALA A 123 -11.12 6.28 17.51
N ALA A 124 -9.94 6.00 18.06
CA ALA A 124 -9.78 5.20 19.26
C ALA A 124 -10.41 5.86 20.50
N ILE A 125 -10.22 7.17 20.67
CA ILE A 125 -10.86 7.94 21.76
C ILE A 125 -12.38 7.92 21.62
N LEU A 126 -12.89 8.16 20.40
CA LEU A 126 -14.33 8.06 20.14
C LEU A 126 -14.84 6.66 20.45
N LEU A 127 -14.13 5.62 20.01
CA LEU A 127 -14.54 4.24 20.28
C LEU A 127 -14.52 3.92 21.77
N ALA A 128 -13.54 4.44 22.53
CA ALA A 128 -13.48 4.27 23.98
C ALA A 128 -14.63 4.99 24.71
N ILE A 129 -15.00 6.20 24.27
CA ILE A 129 -16.12 6.97 24.85
C ILE A 129 -17.46 6.28 24.53
N PHE A 130 -17.63 5.81 23.29
CA PHE A 130 -18.83 5.13 22.83
C PHE A 130 -18.81 3.62 23.08
N ALA A 131 -17.80 3.09 23.77
CA ALA A 131 -17.64 1.64 23.97
C ALA A 131 -18.87 1.04 24.65
N SER A 132 -19.33 1.62 25.76
CA SER A 132 -20.51 1.14 26.48
C SER A 132 -21.78 1.09 25.62
N PRO A 133 -22.24 2.17 24.96
CA PRO A 133 -23.44 2.10 24.13
C PRO A 133 -23.28 1.20 22.89
N LEU A 134 -22.07 1.07 22.36
CA LEU A 134 -21.80 0.24 21.18
C LEU A 134 -21.78 -1.25 21.55
N LEU A 135 -21.28 -1.59 22.73
CA LEU A 135 -21.36 -2.93 23.32
C LEU A 135 -22.81 -3.32 23.61
N THR A 136 -23.63 -2.44 24.19
CA THR A 136 -25.04 -2.75 24.47
C THR A 136 -25.86 -2.90 23.18
N TRP A 137 -25.63 -2.06 22.18
CA TRP A 137 -26.27 -2.20 20.86
C TRP A 137 -25.87 -3.47 20.11
N LEU A 138 -24.62 -3.92 20.28
CA LEU A 138 -24.10 -5.13 19.65
C LEU A 138 -24.47 -6.41 20.44
N GLY A 139 -25.28 -6.28 21.49
CA GLY A 139 -25.82 -7.41 22.26
C GLY A 139 -24.90 -7.94 23.35
N ALA A 140 -23.94 -7.13 23.84
CA ALA A 140 -23.09 -7.51 24.97
C ALA A 140 -23.84 -7.49 26.32
N ASP A 141 -25.13 -7.16 26.35
CA ASP A 141 -26.05 -7.46 27.45
C ASP A 141 -26.58 -8.89 27.30
N ALA A 142 -25.80 -9.87 27.75
CA ALA A 142 -26.25 -11.14 28.35
C ALA A 142 -25.05 -12.05 28.63
N ALA A 143 -24.42 -11.83 29.78
CA ALA A 143 -23.98 -12.93 30.65
C ALA A 143 -25.06 -13.12 31.72
#